data_AF-A0A4S9ER77-F1
#
_entry.id   AF-A0A4S9ER77-F1
#
_cell.length_a   1.000
_cell.length_b   1.000
_cell.length_c   1.000
_cell.angle_alpha   90.00
_cell.angle_beta   90.00
_cell.angle_gamma   90.00
#
_symmetry.space_group_name_H-M   'P 1'
#
loop_
_entity.id
_entity.type
_entity.pdbx_description
1 polymer ?
#
loop_
_entity_poly.entity_id
_entity_poly.type
_entity_poly.pdbx_seq_one_letter_code
_entity_poly.pdbx_strand_id
1 'polypeptide(L)'
;MQLSYYEDGLEDAETDGKPGYLHLLIPASKPDQNLCKTVLSAGILNYPAPRLLNWNQRFEDPNLVAGGSHIGKISGIKAYLDGMDVARDSDLVLMVDGYDVWFQLRPQTILDRYFGINRRANERIRKELGDEVVRQHDIHQQIVFSCQKRCWLFSEDDPECYAVPQSSLPHDIYGPETDTDIGDEKNPYIKFRQRFLNSGVAIGTVGAMRKLFTEAMVRAEHDPNFGSDQKIFSQLFAEQEVAREALRQQSLSNSWWSRLTSSAYSDERIGKFKKEHLDAVQGKDLEFGLGVDYESSIGLATVFAEDDTEWLTPSNKEELDQANAVRAIDTQKADLGTSSRMLLEPSHLSGPLNASPYRANKHGPICRSSLMCGLGSRRQ
;
A
#
# COMPACT_ATOMS: atom_id res chain seq x y z
N MET A 1 29.14 0.62 -45.37
CA MET A 1 28.61 1.06 -44.07
C MET A 1 27.36 1.89 -44.34
N GLN A 2 26.17 1.28 -44.18
CA GLN A 2 24.95 1.97 -43.76
C GLN A 2 23.93 0.87 -43.44
N LEU A 3 23.76 0.63 -42.14
CA LEU A 3 22.78 -0.29 -41.59
C LEU A 3 21.49 0.49 -41.34
N SER A 4 20.39 -0.11 -41.78
CA SER A 4 19.01 0.33 -41.63
C SER A 4 18.60 0.37 -40.16
N TYR A 5 18.01 1.48 -39.73
CA TYR A 5 17.24 1.54 -38.50
C TYR A 5 15.85 0.94 -38.78
N TYR A 6 15.58 -0.22 -38.18
CA TYR A 6 14.24 -0.77 -38.01
C TYR A 6 13.65 -0.08 -36.77
N GLU A 7 12.61 0.73 -36.96
CA GLU A 7 11.80 1.26 -35.86
C GLU A 7 10.77 0.19 -35.49
N ASP A 8 10.87 -0.31 -34.26
CA ASP A 8 9.92 -1.24 -33.68
C ASP A 8 8.69 -0.43 -33.25
N GLY A 9 7.56 -0.71 -33.89
CA GLY A 9 6.26 -0.13 -33.56
C GLY A 9 5.70 -0.78 -32.31
N LEU A 10 5.91 -0.14 -31.15
CA LEU A 10 5.03 -0.30 -30.00
C LEU A 10 3.80 0.56 -30.28
N GLU A 11 2.68 -0.08 -30.65
CA GLU A 11 1.37 0.55 -30.62
C GLU A 11 1.07 0.95 -29.17
N ASP A 12 1.27 2.22 -28.86
CA ASP A 12 0.78 2.83 -27.64
C ASP A 12 -0.74 2.66 -27.61
N ALA A 13 -1.23 1.88 -26.65
CA ALA A 13 -2.66 1.78 -26.38
C ALA A 13 -3.22 3.19 -26.22
N GLU A 14 -4.16 3.54 -27.10
CA GLU A 14 -4.80 4.85 -27.18
C GLU A 14 -5.56 5.12 -25.88
N THR A 15 -4.87 5.71 -24.90
CA THR A 15 -5.51 6.26 -23.71
C THR A 15 -6.29 7.50 -24.16
N ASP A 16 -7.62 7.47 -24.06
CA ASP A 16 -8.47 8.66 -24.24
C ASP A 16 -7.82 9.78 -23.42
N GLY A 17 -7.27 10.80 -24.07
CA GLY A 17 -6.31 11.77 -23.53
C GLY A 17 -6.83 12.68 -22.42
N LYS A 18 -7.83 12.23 -21.66
CA LYS A 18 -8.30 12.84 -20.43
C LYS A 18 -7.39 12.43 -19.27
N PRO A 19 -6.91 13.37 -18.46
CA PRO A 19 -6.14 13.05 -17.27
C PRO A 19 -7.00 12.23 -16.31
N GLY A 20 -6.44 11.12 -15.82
CA GLY A 20 -7.08 10.28 -14.80
C GLY A 20 -7.32 11.05 -13.50
N TYR A 21 -8.43 10.75 -12.83
CA TYR A 21 -8.80 11.39 -11.56
C TYR A 21 -8.31 10.58 -10.36
N LEU A 22 -8.01 11.26 -9.26
CA LEU A 22 -7.82 10.63 -7.95
C LEU A 22 -9.14 10.66 -7.17
N HIS A 23 -9.58 9.51 -6.69
CA HIS A 23 -10.73 9.33 -5.81
C HIS A 23 -10.24 8.98 -4.41
N LEU A 24 -10.77 9.64 -3.39
CA LEU A 24 -10.50 9.32 -1.99
C LEU A 24 -11.70 8.60 -1.39
N LEU A 25 -11.53 7.34 -1.01
CA LEU A 25 -12.57 6.49 -0.42
C LEU A 25 -12.27 6.23 1.04
N ILE A 26 -13.26 6.48 1.91
CA ILE A 26 -13.14 6.31 3.36
C ILE A 26 -14.33 5.50 3.85
N PRO A 27 -14.16 4.18 4.13
CA PRO A 27 -15.18 3.38 4.80
C PRO A 27 -15.45 3.92 6.21
N ALA A 28 -16.67 4.41 6.45
CA ALA A 28 -17.10 4.94 7.74
C ALA A 28 -18.62 4.86 7.89
N SER A 29 -19.08 4.19 8.95
CA SER A 29 -20.51 3.95 9.20
C SER A 29 -21.20 5.00 10.06
N LYS A 30 -20.46 5.76 10.88
CA LYS A 30 -21.04 6.66 11.87
C LYS A 30 -20.17 7.91 12.09
N PRO A 31 -20.75 8.98 12.65
CA PRO A 31 -19.96 10.10 13.15
C PRO A 31 -18.97 9.63 14.22
N ASP A 32 -17.72 10.08 14.09
CA ASP A 32 -16.66 9.80 15.05
C ASP A 32 -15.67 10.98 15.09
N GLN A 33 -15.06 11.22 16.25
CA GLN A 33 -14.06 12.29 16.39
C GLN A 33 -12.81 12.00 15.56
N ASN A 34 -12.40 10.74 15.45
CA ASN A 34 -11.26 10.36 14.64
C ASN A 34 -11.57 10.45 13.15
N LEU A 35 -12.79 10.12 12.72
CA LEU A 35 -13.24 10.40 11.35
C LEU A 35 -13.17 11.89 11.03
N CYS A 36 -13.55 12.76 11.97
CA CYS A 36 -13.38 14.20 11.79
C CYS A 36 -11.91 14.57 11.57
N LYS A 37 -10.96 13.96 12.30
CA LYS A 37 -9.52 14.21 12.13
C LYS A 37 -9.03 13.74 10.75
N THR A 38 -9.46 12.56 10.31
CA THR A 38 -9.13 12.01 8.98
C THR A 38 -9.63 12.94 7.87
N VAL A 39 -10.90 13.32 7.90
CA VAL A 39 -11.49 14.22 6.89
C VAL A 39 -10.88 15.62 6.94
N LEU A 40 -10.64 16.17 8.14
CA LEU A 40 -10.04 17.49 8.30
C LEU A 40 -8.60 17.53 7.77
N SER A 41 -7.77 16.54 8.12
CA SER A 41 -6.38 16.48 7.63
C SER A 41 -6.32 16.33 6.10
N ALA A 42 -7.20 15.51 5.50
CA ALA A 42 -7.35 15.43 4.05
C ALA A 42 -7.72 16.79 3.42
N GLY A 43 -8.68 17.49 4.02
CA GLY A 43 -9.13 18.81 3.55
C GLY A 43 -8.03 19.87 3.63
N ILE A 44 -7.27 19.91 4.73
CA ILE A 44 -6.13 20.83 4.91
C ILE A 44 -5.06 20.61 3.83
N LEU A 45 -4.82 19.35 3.47
CA LEU A 45 -3.82 18.96 2.47
C LEU A 45 -4.33 19.00 1.03
N ASN A 46 -5.58 19.44 0.83
CA ASN A 46 -6.21 19.66 -0.47
C ASN A 46 -6.44 18.35 -1.27
N TYR A 47 -6.77 17.27 -0.57
CA TYR A 47 -7.26 16.04 -1.21
C TYR A 47 -8.61 16.25 -1.90
N PRO A 48 -8.96 15.41 -2.89
CA PRO A 48 -10.32 15.35 -3.43
C PRO A 48 -11.34 15.15 -2.31
N ALA A 49 -12.56 15.67 -2.49
CA ALA A 49 -13.62 15.51 -1.51
C ALA A 49 -13.83 14.00 -1.24
N PRO A 50 -13.69 13.55 0.03
CA PRO A 50 -13.75 12.12 0.35
C PRO A 50 -15.16 11.57 0.11
N ARG A 51 -15.22 10.35 -0.43
CA ARG A 51 -16.45 9.55 -0.49
C ARG A 51 -16.51 8.69 0.75
N LEU A 52 -17.41 9.05 1.66
CA LEU A 52 -17.70 8.21 2.83
C LEU A 52 -18.54 7.03 2.38
N LEU A 53 -18.02 5.82 2.58
CA LEU A 53 -18.71 4.59 2.22
C LEU A 53 -19.33 3.96 3.46
N ASN A 54 -20.47 3.29 3.29
CA ASN A 54 -21.23 2.63 4.36
C ASN A 54 -21.85 3.58 5.41
N TRP A 55 -22.02 4.87 5.11
CA TRP A 55 -22.61 5.82 6.04
C TRP A 55 -24.02 5.38 6.50
N ASN A 56 -24.29 5.47 7.79
CA ASN A 56 -25.51 5.01 8.46
C ASN A 56 -25.78 3.49 8.39
N GLN A 57 -24.86 2.68 7.88
CA GLN A 57 -24.97 1.22 7.97
C GLN A 57 -24.69 0.75 9.39
N ARG A 58 -25.39 -0.31 9.81
CA ARG A 58 -25.17 -0.96 11.12
C ARG A 58 -24.50 -2.30 10.91
N PHE A 59 -23.38 -2.49 11.58
CA PHE A 59 -22.61 -3.74 11.60
C PHE A 59 -22.75 -4.33 13.00
N GLU A 60 -23.91 -4.93 13.27
CA GLU A 60 -24.32 -5.43 14.58
C GLU A 60 -24.81 -6.89 14.53
N ASP A 61 -24.49 -7.63 13.46
CA ASP A 61 -24.89 -9.04 13.36
C ASP A 61 -24.07 -9.88 14.37
N PRO A 62 -24.72 -10.49 15.39
CA PRO A 62 -24.01 -11.26 16.41
C PRO A 62 -23.38 -12.55 15.86
N ASN A 63 -23.76 -12.99 14.66
CA ASN A 63 -23.20 -14.18 14.02
C ASN A 63 -21.95 -13.88 13.18
N LEU A 64 -21.58 -12.60 13.07
CA LEU A 64 -20.45 -12.13 12.28
C LEU A 64 -19.36 -11.51 13.16
N VAL A 65 -18.10 -11.84 12.89
CA VAL A 65 -16.95 -11.18 13.54
C VAL A 65 -17.03 -9.66 13.33
N ALA A 66 -16.85 -8.91 14.42
CA ALA A 66 -16.98 -7.44 14.45
C ALA A 66 -18.30 -6.93 13.82
N GLY A 67 -19.37 -7.72 13.94
CA GLY A 67 -20.70 -7.37 13.44
C GLY A 67 -20.82 -7.33 11.92
N GLY A 68 -19.84 -7.88 11.19
CA GLY A 68 -19.79 -7.86 9.72
C GLY A 68 -19.13 -6.61 9.14
N SER A 69 -18.49 -5.77 9.95
CA SER A 69 -17.87 -4.51 9.49
C SER A 69 -16.77 -4.72 8.45
N HIS A 70 -15.99 -5.80 8.55
CA HIS A 70 -14.96 -6.15 7.55
C HIS A 70 -15.57 -6.52 6.19
N ILE A 71 -16.69 -7.25 6.16
CA ILE A 71 -17.48 -7.48 4.93
C ILE A 71 -18.02 -6.16 4.41
N GLY A 72 -18.49 -5.29 5.31
CA GLY A 72 -18.93 -3.93 4.99
C GLY A 72 -17.87 -3.13 4.24
N LYS A 73 -16.62 -3.16 4.71
CA LYS A 73 -15.49 -2.47 4.04
C LYS A 73 -15.27 -2.98 2.62
N ILE A 74 -15.18 -4.31 2.44
CA ILE A 74 -14.99 -4.92 1.10
C ILE A 74 -16.16 -4.58 0.18
N SER A 75 -17.40 -4.85 0.62
CA SER A 75 -18.61 -4.63 -0.18
C SER A 75 -18.86 -3.17 -0.54
N GLY A 76 -18.60 -2.24 0.40
CA GLY A 76 -18.76 -0.80 0.16
C GLY A 76 -17.79 -0.26 -0.89
N ILE A 77 -16.51 -0.68 -0.82
CA ILE A 77 -15.50 -0.31 -1.82
C ILE A 77 -15.84 -0.94 -3.17
N LYS A 78 -16.19 -2.23 -3.20
CA LYS A 78 -16.61 -2.92 -4.42
C LYS A 78 -17.79 -2.22 -5.09
N ALA A 79 -18.83 -1.88 -4.33
CA ALA A 79 -20.01 -1.19 -4.86
C ALA A 79 -19.67 0.18 -5.49
N TYR A 80 -18.71 0.92 -4.92
CA TYR A 80 -18.22 2.15 -5.53
C TYR A 80 -17.51 1.90 -6.86
N LEU A 81 -16.58 0.93 -6.89
CA LEU A 81 -15.78 0.58 -8.07
C LEU A 81 -16.63 0.05 -9.22
N ASP A 82 -17.64 -0.77 -8.92
CA ASP A 82 -18.60 -1.31 -9.90
C ASP A 82 -19.55 -0.23 -10.45
N GLY A 83 -19.79 0.83 -9.68
CA GLY A 83 -20.59 1.97 -10.10
C GLY A 83 -19.85 2.93 -11.04
N MET A 84 -18.54 2.77 -11.23
CA MET A 84 -17.74 3.58 -12.13
C MET A 84 -17.74 3.00 -13.56
N ASP A 85 -17.82 3.87 -14.56
CA ASP A 85 -17.69 3.51 -15.98
C ASP A 85 -16.30 2.86 -16.23
N VAL A 86 -16.25 1.84 -17.09
CA VAL A 86 -15.01 1.16 -17.51
C VAL A 86 -14.03 2.13 -18.17
N ALA A 87 -14.52 3.21 -18.80
CA ALA A 87 -13.68 4.30 -19.31
C ALA A 87 -12.87 5.02 -18.20
N ARG A 88 -13.16 4.75 -16.93
CA ARG A 88 -12.47 5.31 -15.75
C ARG A 88 -11.54 4.31 -15.10
N ASP A 89 -11.27 3.17 -15.72
CA ASP A 89 -10.42 2.13 -15.13
C ASP A 89 -8.97 2.56 -14.91
N SER A 90 -8.51 3.59 -15.62
CA SER A 90 -7.21 4.24 -15.46
C SER A 90 -7.16 5.31 -14.36
N ASP A 91 -8.31 5.70 -13.79
CA ASP A 91 -8.33 6.56 -12.60
C ASP A 91 -7.68 5.86 -11.41
N LEU A 92 -7.24 6.65 -10.43
CA LEU A 92 -6.68 6.14 -9.19
C LEU A 92 -7.67 6.25 -8.04
N VAL A 93 -7.68 5.22 -7.21
CA VAL A 93 -8.40 5.19 -5.94
C VAL A 93 -7.39 5.13 -4.81
N LEU A 94 -7.46 6.08 -3.89
CA LEU A 94 -6.83 6.01 -2.57
C LEU A 94 -7.91 5.61 -1.57
N MET A 95 -7.80 4.39 -1.04
CA MET A 95 -8.61 3.86 0.05
C MET A 95 -7.85 4.06 1.36
N VAL A 96 -8.49 4.65 2.36
CA VAL A 96 -7.95 4.74 3.73
C VAL A 96 -9.01 4.38 4.76
N ASP A 97 -8.60 3.80 5.88
CA ASP A 97 -9.48 3.59 7.02
C ASP A 97 -9.94 4.92 7.63
N GLY A 98 -11.19 4.92 8.10
CA GLY A 98 -11.88 6.14 8.51
C GLY A 98 -11.68 6.58 9.94
N TYR A 99 -11.08 5.75 10.81
CA TYR A 99 -11.08 6.01 12.26
C TYR A 99 -9.69 6.09 12.90
N ASP A 100 -8.63 5.80 12.15
CA ASP A 100 -7.25 5.70 12.66
C ASP A 100 -6.19 6.13 11.64
N VAL A 101 -6.57 6.86 10.59
CA VAL A 101 -5.66 7.45 9.60
C VAL A 101 -5.64 8.98 9.67
N TRP A 102 -4.44 9.57 9.61
CA TRP A 102 -4.26 11.02 9.43
C TRP A 102 -3.38 11.32 8.22
N PHE A 103 -3.79 12.30 7.42
CA PHE A 103 -3.01 12.74 6.27
C PHE A 103 -1.92 13.70 6.72
N GLN A 104 -0.68 13.43 6.31
CA GLN A 104 0.49 14.28 6.57
C GLN A 104 1.11 14.85 5.29
N LEU A 105 0.81 14.26 4.13
CA LEU A 105 1.42 14.59 2.84
C LEU A 105 0.37 15.03 1.82
N ARG A 106 0.75 15.93 0.91
CA ARG A 106 -0.12 16.39 -0.18
C ARG A 106 -0.37 15.27 -1.21
N PRO A 107 -1.51 15.29 -1.95
CA PRO A 107 -1.84 14.28 -2.94
C PRO A 107 -0.73 14.03 -3.98
N GLN A 108 -0.10 15.09 -4.48
CA GLN A 108 0.96 14.96 -5.50
C GLN A 108 2.12 14.08 -5.01
N THR A 109 2.52 14.22 -3.74
CA THR A 109 3.57 13.39 -3.15
C THR A 109 3.20 11.92 -3.12
N ILE A 110 1.93 11.60 -2.79
CA ILE A 110 1.44 10.22 -2.80
C ILE A 110 1.42 9.65 -4.21
N LEU A 111 0.99 10.45 -5.21
CA LEU A 111 0.97 10.05 -6.61
C LEU A 111 2.38 9.76 -7.15
N ASP A 112 3.34 10.66 -6.91
CA ASP A 112 4.73 10.49 -7.34
C ASP A 112 5.34 9.21 -6.74
N ARG A 113 5.05 8.95 -5.46
CA ARG A 113 5.50 7.75 -4.74
C ARG A 113 4.83 6.49 -5.27
N TYR A 114 3.52 6.50 -5.53
CA TYR A 114 2.80 5.38 -6.12
C TYR A 114 3.41 4.93 -7.46
N PHE A 115 3.62 5.86 -8.39
CA PHE A 115 4.25 5.55 -9.67
C PHE A 115 5.70 5.11 -9.51
N GLY A 116 6.43 5.71 -8.55
CA GLY A 116 7.80 5.31 -8.22
C GLY A 116 7.89 3.88 -7.67
N ILE A 117 6.99 3.49 -6.78
CA ILE A 117 6.92 2.14 -6.18
C ILE A 117 6.60 1.12 -7.28
N ASN A 118 5.56 1.35 -8.08
CA ASN A 118 5.18 0.43 -9.16
C ASN A 118 6.31 0.26 -10.18
N ARG A 119 7.02 1.33 -10.54
CA ARG A 119 8.18 1.23 -11.45
C ARG A 119 9.26 0.32 -10.89
N ARG A 120 9.69 0.54 -9.63
CA ARG A 120 10.71 -0.29 -8.97
C ARG A 120 10.26 -1.75 -8.82
N ALA A 121 9.00 -1.97 -8.46
CA ALA A 121 8.42 -3.30 -8.36
C ALA A 121 8.40 -4.02 -9.71
N ASN A 122 7.97 -3.35 -10.78
CA ASN A 122 7.91 -3.93 -12.12
C ASN A 122 9.30 -4.24 -12.69
N GLU A 123 10.31 -3.40 -12.41
CA GLU A 123 11.71 -3.72 -12.74
C GLU A 123 12.20 -4.97 -12.01
N ARG A 124 11.88 -5.10 -10.72
CA ARG A 124 12.22 -6.29 -9.93
C ARG A 124 11.50 -7.53 -10.46
N ILE A 125 10.20 -7.46 -10.69
CA ILE A 125 9.38 -8.57 -11.23
C ILE A 125 9.95 -9.06 -12.57
N ARG A 126 10.31 -8.16 -13.50
CA ARG A 126 10.95 -8.54 -14.78
C ARG A 126 12.28 -9.26 -14.58
N LYS A 127 13.12 -8.80 -13.65
CA LYS A 127 14.39 -9.48 -13.33
C LYS A 127 14.17 -10.88 -12.75
N GLU A 128 13.12 -11.06 -11.95
CA GLU A 128 12.83 -12.32 -11.28
C GLU A 128 12.14 -13.35 -12.18
N LEU A 129 11.16 -12.92 -12.99
CA LEU A 129 10.34 -13.81 -13.83
C LEU A 129 10.86 -13.94 -15.27
N GLY A 130 11.63 -12.94 -15.74
CA GLY A 130 12.04 -12.79 -17.12
C GLY A 130 10.98 -12.08 -17.99
N ASP A 131 11.45 -11.31 -18.97
CA ASP A 131 10.59 -10.46 -19.81
C ASP A 131 9.50 -11.24 -20.56
N GLU A 132 9.81 -12.47 -20.97
CA GLU A 132 8.85 -13.29 -21.71
C GLU A 132 7.66 -13.70 -20.84
N VAL A 133 7.91 -14.17 -19.62
CA VAL A 133 6.85 -14.55 -18.68
C VAL A 133 6.00 -13.33 -18.33
N VAL A 134 6.65 -12.19 -18.07
CA VAL A 134 5.96 -10.94 -17.76
C VAL A 134 5.05 -10.51 -18.90
N ARG A 135 5.52 -10.54 -20.16
CA ARG A 135 4.69 -10.15 -21.32
C ARG A 135 3.56 -11.14 -21.60
N GLN A 136 3.84 -12.44 -21.56
CA GLN A 136 2.85 -13.48 -21.86
C GLN A 136 1.67 -13.48 -20.88
N HIS A 137 1.93 -13.11 -19.62
CA HIS A 137 0.96 -13.16 -18.54
C HIS A 137 0.52 -11.78 -18.03
N ASP A 138 0.93 -10.69 -18.71
CA ASP A 138 0.61 -9.30 -18.34
C ASP A 138 0.87 -8.99 -16.86
N ILE A 139 2.07 -9.35 -16.37
CA ILE A 139 2.42 -9.26 -14.94
C ILE A 139 3.01 -7.89 -14.63
N HIS A 140 2.26 -7.07 -13.91
CA HIS A 140 2.75 -5.79 -13.38
C HIS A 140 1.96 -5.35 -12.14
N GLN A 141 2.65 -4.69 -11.22
CA GLN A 141 2.05 -4.09 -10.03
C GLN A 141 1.23 -2.84 -10.39
N GLN A 142 0.00 -2.78 -9.91
CA GLN A 142 -0.95 -1.68 -10.07
C GLN A 142 -1.62 -1.27 -8.75
N ILE A 143 -1.42 -2.03 -7.68
CA ILE A 143 -2.02 -1.78 -6.36
C ILE A 143 -0.90 -1.80 -5.33
N VAL A 144 -0.87 -0.78 -4.48
CA VAL A 144 0.07 -0.64 -3.38
C VAL A 144 -0.71 -0.54 -2.09
N PHE A 145 -0.62 -1.56 -1.25
CA PHE A 145 -1.08 -1.51 0.14
C PHE A 145 0.00 -0.95 1.06
N SER A 146 -0.42 -0.40 2.22
CA SER A 146 0.52 -0.15 3.31
C SER A 146 1.16 -1.47 3.78
N CYS A 147 2.29 -1.32 4.47
CA CYS A 147 3.10 -2.45 4.89
C CYS A 147 3.26 -2.45 6.41
N GLN A 148 3.43 -3.63 7.01
CA GLN A 148 3.70 -3.84 8.43
C GLN A 148 4.81 -4.89 8.64
N LYS A 149 5.39 -4.91 9.85
CA LYS A 149 6.53 -5.77 10.21
C LYS A 149 6.16 -7.22 10.51
N ARG A 150 4.98 -7.46 11.09
CA ARG A 150 4.54 -8.81 11.48
C ARG A 150 3.66 -9.45 10.41
N CYS A 151 3.92 -10.72 10.12
CA CYS A 151 2.93 -11.57 9.45
C CYS A 151 1.81 -11.88 10.43
N TRP A 152 0.66 -11.21 10.29
CA TRP A 152 -0.44 -11.29 11.26
C TRP A 152 -1.54 -12.20 10.72
N LEU A 153 -2.08 -13.08 11.59
CA LEU A 153 -3.06 -14.16 11.33
C LEU A 153 -2.53 -15.45 10.68
N PHE A 154 -1.24 -15.55 10.40
CA PHE A 154 -0.64 -16.70 9.73
C PHE A 154 0.63 -17.17 10.44
N SER A 155 0.99 -18.43 10.21
CA SER A 155 2.22 -19.06 10.69
C SER A 155 3.33 -18.86 9.66
N GLU A 156 4.60 -18.93 10.07
CA GLU A 156 5.75 -18.74 9.16
C GLU A 156 5.76 -19.72 7.97
N ASP A 157 5.13 -20.87 8.16
CA ASP A 157 4.97 -21.95 7.20
C ASP A 157 3.86 -21.72 6.15
N ASP A 158 3.05 -20.69 6.34
CA ASP A 158 1.94 -20.34 5.45
C ASP A 158 2.44 -19.42 4.29
N PRO A 159 1.89 -19.55 3.07
CA PRO A 159 2.27 -18.72 1.92
C PRO A 159 2.28 -17.22 2.20
N GLU A 160 1.32 -16.74 2.99
CA GLU A 160 1.16 -15.35 3.39
C GLU A 160 2.38 -14.78 4.11
N CYS A 161 3.18 -15.65 4.75
CA CYS A 161 4.42 -15.26 5.41
C CYS A 161 5.67 -15.55 4.58
N TYR A 162 5.78 -16.74 3.97
CA TYR A 162 7.01 -17.13 3.29
C TYR A 162 7.06 -16.72 1.81
N ALA A 163 5.92 -16.69 1.11
CA ALA A 163 5.87 -16.49 -0.34
C ALA A 163 6.00 -15.01 -0.74
N VAL A 164 5.51 -14.09 0.10
CA VAL A 164 5.57 -12.66 -0.16
C VAL A 164 7.02 -12.16 -0.36
N PRO A 165 7.26 -11.13 -1.20
CA PRO A 165 8.61 -10.72 -1.53
C PRO A 165 9.34 -10.13 -0.32
N GLN A 166 10.65 -10.31 -0.29
CA GLN A 166 11.49 -9.72 0.76
C GLN A 166 11.45 -8.18 0.70
N SER A 167 11.64 -7.56 1.86
CA SER A 167 11.66 -6.10 1.96
C SER A 167 12.76 -5.50 1.08
N SER A 168 12.43 -4.43 0.36
CA SER A 168 13.40 -3.65 -0.41
C SER A 168 14.15 -2.60 0.44
N LEU A 169 13.83 -2.48 1.72
CA LEU A 169 14.56 -1.62 2.65
C LEU A 169 16.02 -2.06 2.80
N PRO A 170 16.96 -1.15 3.09
CA PRO A 170 18.36 -1.50 3.36
C PRO A 170 18.48 -2.60 4.42
N HIS A 171 19.36 -3.58 4.19
CA HIS A 171 19.56 -4.73 5.08
C HIS A 171 20.15 -4.37 6.45
N ASP A 172 20.59 -3.13 6.62
CA ASP A 172 21.21 -2.58 7.82
C ASP A 172 20.43 -1.38 8.39
N ILE A 173 19.18 -1.16 7.97
CA ILE A 173 18.38 0.01 8.35
C ILE A 173 18.22 0.17 9.88
N TYR A 174 18.23 -0.93 10.64
CA TYR A 174 18.20 -0.92 12.10
C TYR A 174 19.53 -1.28 12.77
N GLY A 175 20.63 -1.30 12.00
CA GLY A 175 21.96 -1.72 12.41
C GLY A 175 22.22 -3.22 12.21
N PRO A 176 23.28 -3.77 12.85
CA PRO A 176 23.67 -5.18 12.71
C PRO A 176 22.60 -6.21 13.13
N GLU A 177 21.60 -5.77 13.90
CA GLU A 177 20.48 -6.58 14.41
C GLU A 177 19.23 -6.51 13.52
N THR A 178 19.34 -5.94 12.31
CA THR A 178 18.23 -5.88 11.36
C THR A 178 17.73 -7.30 11.04
N ASP A 179 16.41 -7.47 11.02
CA ASP A 179 15.70 -8.75 10.84
C ASP A 179 16.03 -9.81 11.91
N THR A 180 16.33 -9.38 13.14
CA THR A 180 16.52 -10.28 14.29
C THR A 180 15.61 -9.90 15.46
N ASP A 181 15.16 -10.91 16.20
CA ASP A 181 14.48 -10.72 17.47
C ASP A 181 15.52 -10.41 18.55
N ILE A 182 15.52 -9.16 19.02
CA ILE A 182 16.44 -8.68 20.06
C ILE A 182 15.90 -8.91 21.48
N GLY A 183 14.79 -9.65 21.62
CA GLY A 183 14.17 -9.95 22.90
C GLY A 183 13.41 -8.78 23.52
N ASP A 184 12.93 -7.84 22.70
CA ASP A 184 12.07 -6.77 23.18
C ASP A 184 10.69 -7.35 23.55
N GLU A 185 10.40 -7.42 24.85
CA GLU A 185 9.17 -8.03 25.36
C GLU A 185 7.89 -7.31 24.89
N LYS A 186 7.97 -6.02 24.56
CA LYS A 186 6.81 -5.23 24.11
C LYS A 186 6.60 -5.34 22.61
N ASN A 187 7.68 -5.29 21.84
CA ASN A 187 7.65 -5.38 20.39
C ASN A 187 8.82 -6.23 19.84
N PRO A 188 8.65 -7.55 19.73
CA PRO A 188 9.65 -8.44 19.14
C PRO A 188 10.03 -8.09 17.71
N TYR A 189 9.19 -7.32 17.01
CA TYR A 189 9.38 -6.95 15.61
C TYR A 189 10.10 -5.62 15.43
N ILE A 190 10.55 -4.95 16.51
CA ILE A 190 11.11 -3.59 16.44
C ILE A 190 12.28 -3.45 15.45
N LYS A 191 13.10 -4.49 15.28
CA LYS A 191 14.25 -4.52 14.34
C LYS A 191 13.98 -5.21 13.00
N PHE A 192 12.74 -5.60 12.71
CA PHE A 192 12.39 -6.27 11.46
C PHE A 192 12.02 -5.28 10.37
N ARG A 193 12.51 -5.49 9.16
CA ARG A 193 12.06 -4.73 8.00
C ARG A 193 10.63 -5.16 7.66
N GLN A 194 9.77 -4.18 7.43
CA GLN A 194 8.41 -4.44 7.01
C GLN A 194 8.36 -5.10 5.64
N ARG A 195 7.46 -6.09 5.51
CA ARG A 195 7.19 -6.75 4.22
C ARG A 195 5.79 -7.33 4.07
N PHE A 196 4.96 -7.27 5.11
CA PHE A 196 3.63 -7.88 5.11
C PHE A 196 2.57 -6.83 4.85
N LEU A 197 1.53 -7.21 4.12
CA LEU A 197 0.42 -6.33 3.78
C LEU A 197 -0.32 -5.86 5.04
N ASN A 198 -0.62 -4.57 5.09
CA ASN A 198 -1.59 -3.99 6.00
C ASN A 198 -2.76 -3.42 5.17
N SER A 199 -4.00 -3.68 5.61
CA SER A 199 -5.19 -3.35 4.80
C SER A 199 -5.77 -1.95 5.03
N GLY A 200 -5.14 -1.14 5.88
CA GLY A 200 -5.68 0.16 6.29
C GLY A 200 -5.49 1.28 5.27
N VAL A 201 -4.51 1.15 4.37
CA VAL A 201 -4.28 2.10 3.27
C VAL A 201 -3.97 1.33 2.00
N ALA A 202 -4.62 1.69 0.89
CA ALA A 202 -4.29 1.16 -0.43
C ALA A 202 -4.45 2.23 -1.51
N ILE A 203 -3.59 2.21 -2.51
CA ILE A 203 -3.76 2.99 -3.73
C ILE A 203 -3.60 2.10 -4.96
N GLY A 204 -4.47 2.28 -5.95
CA GLY A 204 -4.35 1.54 -7.21
C GLY A 204 -5.28 2.08 -8.29
N THR A 205 -5.17 1.53 -9.49
CA THR A 205 -6.10 1.84 -10.57
C THR A 205 -7.50 1.30 -10.27
N VAL A 206 -8.54 1.99 -10.73
CA VAL A 206 -9.93 1.54 -10.55
C VAL A 206 -10.12 0.14 -11.13
N GLY A 207 -9.58 -0.15 -12.31
CA GLY A 207 -9.70 -1.47 -12.94
C GLY A 207 -9.06 -2.58 -12.10
N ALA A 208 -7.82 -2.38 -11.62
CA ALA A 208 -7.13 -3.38 -10.80
C ALA A 208 -7.82 -3.56 -9.44
N MET A 209 -8.20 -2.46 -8.79
CA MET A 209 -8.96 -2.51 -7.53
C MET A 209 -10.31 -3.21 -7.73
N ARG A 210 -11.00 -3.02 -8.86
CA ARG A 210 -12.26 -3.72 -9.16
C ARG A 210 -12.04 -5.23 -9.28
N LYS A 211 -11.00 -5.67 -9.99
CA LYS A 211 -10.61 -7.10 -10.08
C LYS A 211 -10.36 -7.68 -8.68
N LEU A 212 -9.52 -7.00 -7.89
CA LEU A 212 -9.16 -7.43 -6.54
C LEU A 212 -10.37 -7.52 -5.60
N PHE A 213 -11.18 -6.47 -5.51
CA PHE A 213 -12.31 -6.41 -4.57
C PHE A 213 -13.47 -7.34 -4.98
N THR A 214 -13.59 -7.65 -6.28
CA THR A 214 -14.52 -8.68 -6.75
C THR A 214 -14.16 -10.04 -6.17
N GLU A 215 -12.89 -10.41 -6.30
CA GLU A 215 -12.39 -11.67 -5.82
C GLU A 215 -12.31 -11.74 -4.27
N ALA A 216 -12.02 -10.62 -3.62
CA ALA A 216 -12.11 -10.50 -2.16
C ALA A 216 -13.55 -10.71 -1.65
N MET A 217 -14.56 -10.20 -2.36
CA MET A 217 -15.96 -10.42 -2.00
C MET A 217 -16.37 -11.89 -2.13
N VAL A 218 -15.90 -12.58 -3.18
CA VAL A 218 -16.14 -14.03 -3.33
C VAL A 218 -15.59 -14.81 -2.14
N ARG A 219 -14.37 -14.50 -1.66
CA ARG A 219 -13.81 -15.13 -0.44
C ARG A 219 -14.61 -14.77 0.81
N ALA A 220 -15.04 -13.51 0.94
CA ALA A 220 -15.83 -13.05 2.07
C ALA A 220 -17.21 -13.73 2.16
N GLU A 221 -17.83 -14.04 1.02
CA GLU A 221 -19.10 -14.79 0.97
C GLU A 221 -18.91 -16.27 1.36
N HIS A 222 -17.74 -16.83 1.06
CA HIS A 222 -17.42 -18.22 1.39
C HIS A 222 -17.08 -18.42 2.88
N ASP A 223 -16.31 -17.51 3.47
CA ASP A 223 -15.95 -17.50 4.90
C ASP A 223 -16.37 -16.17 5.54
N PRO A 224 -17.66 -15.91 5.82
CA PRO A 224 -18.11 -14.62 6.36
C PRO A 224 -17.56 -14.28 7.75
N ASN A 225 -16.91 -15.24 8.42
CA ASN A 225 -16.24 -15.07 9.70
C ASN A 225 -14.71 -15.07 9.58
N PHE A 226 -14.19 -14.62 8.43
CA PHE A 226 -12.76 -14.51 8.14
C PHE A 226 -11.99 -13.58 9.11
N GLY A 227 -12.68 -12.82 9.95
CA GLY A 227 -12.11 -12.09 11.07
C GLY A 227 -11.65 -10.67 10.72
N SER A 228 -10.72 -10.52 9.77
CA SER A 228 -10.22 -9.22 9.32
C SER A 228 -9.99 -9.22 7.81
N ASP A 229 -10.31 -8.10 7.16
CA ASP A 229 -10.13 -7.89 5.73
C ASP A 229 -8.66 -8.06 5.31
N GLN A 230 -7.73 -7.79 6.23
CA GLN A 230 -6.32 -8.12 6.06
C GLN A 230 -6.07 -9.60 5.76
N LYS A 231 -6.82 -10.54 6.36
CA LYS A 231 -6.69 -11.98 6.08
C LYS A 231 -6.89 -12.28 4.60
N ILE A 232 -7.98 -11.76 4.02
CA ILE A 232 -8.34 -11.99 2.62
C ILE A 232 -7.30 -11.37 1.68
N PHE A 233 -6.89 -10.12 1.94
CA PHE A 233 -5.92 -9.45 1.07
C PHE A 233 -4.51 -10.06 1.18
N SER A 234 -4.10 -10.52 2.37
CA SER A 234 -2.83 -11.25 2.55
C SER A 234 -2.84 -12.60 1.81
N GLN A 235 -3.95 -13.35 1.87
CA GLN A 235 -4.16 -14.59 1.10
C GLN A 235 -4.02 -14.34 -0.40
N LEU A 236 -4.75 -13.35 -0.91
CA LEU A 236 -4.69 -12.93 -2.31
C LEU A 236 -3.28 -12.56 -2.76
N PHE A 237 -2.56 -11.79 -1.94
CA PHE A 237 -1.19 -11.41 -2.24
C PHE A 237 -0.26 -12.62 -2.28
N ALA A 238 -0.40 -13.55 -1.34
CA ALA A 238 0.40 -14.77 -1.31
C ALA A 238 0.14 -15.67 -2.51
N GLU A 239 -1.14 -15.92 -2.83
CA GLU A 239 -1.55 -16.73 -3.97
C GLU A 239 -1.01 -16.15 -5.30
N GLN A 240 -1.03 -14.83 -5.47
CA GLN A 240 -0.38 -14.16 -6.60
C GLN A 240 1.11 -14.48 -6.68
N GLU A 241 1.86 -14.34 -5.57
CA GLU A 241 3.30 -14.58 -5.59
C GLU A 241 3.66 -16.06 -5.78
N VAL A 242 2.86 -16.99 -5.24
CA VAL A 242 3.00 -18.42 -5.52
C VAL A 242 2.70 -18.72 -7.00
N ALA A 243 1.69 -18.08 -7.60
CA ALA A 243 1.39 -18.22 -9.02
C ALA A 243 2.53 -17.69 -9.90
N ARG A 244 3.09 -16.52 -9.57
CA ARG A 244 4.27 -15.97 -10.25
C ARG A 244 5.47 -16.92 -10.17
N GLU A 245 5.71 -17.53 -9.01
CA GLU A 245 6.76 -18.53 -8.86
C GLU A 245 6.49 -19.79 -9.70
N ALA A 246 5.25 -20.29 -9.74
CA ALA A 246 4.90 -21.44 -10.56
C ALA A 246 5.17 -21.18 -12.05
N LEU A 247 4.83 -19.98 -12.56
CA LEU A 247 5.14 -19.56 -13.92
C LEU A 247 6.65 -19.48 -14.18
N ARG A 248 7.41 -18.95 -13.22
CA ARG A 248 8.88 -18.89 -13.29
C ARG A 248 9.49 -20.29 -13.38
N GLN A 249 9.07 -21.21 -12.52
CA GLN A 249 9.55 -22.60 -12.54
C GLN A 249 9.19 -23.31 -13.84
N GLN A 250 7.98 -23.10 -14.36
CA GLN A 250 7.56 -23.65 -15.64
C GLN A 250 8.45 -23.14 -16.79
N SER A 251 8.69 -21.82 -16.85
CA SER A 251 9.57 -21.18 -17.84
C SER A 251 11.00 -21.73 -17.78
N LEU A 252 11.56 -21.83 -16.57
CA LEU A 252 12.88 -22.43 -16.34
C LEU A 252 12.90 -23.91 -16.74
N SER A 253 11.84 -24.67 -16.50
CA SER A 253 11.78 -26.08 -16.89
C SER A 253 11.71 -26.28 -18.40
N ASN A 254 11.12 -25.34 -19.13
CA ASN A 254 10.93 -25.39 -20.58
C ASN A 254 12.15 -24.87 -21.36
N SER A 255 12.98 -24.03 -20.73
CA SER A 255 14.22 -23.56 -21.33
C SER A 255 15.26 -24.70 -21.39
N TRP A 256 15.81 -24.93 -22.58
CA TRP A 256 16.82 -25.96 -22.79
C TRP A 256 18.18 -25.56 -22.18
N TRP A 257 18.47 -24.26 -22.11
CA TRP A 257 19.70 -23.70 -21.54
C TRP A 257 19.76 -23.86 -20.02
N SER A 258 18.65 -23.59 -19.32
CA SER A 258 18.55 -23.78 -17.86
C SER A 258 18.73 -25.25 -17.48
N ARG A 259 18.23 -26.21 -18.28
CA ARG A 259 18.50 -27.65 -18.07
C ARG A 259 19.98 -28.02 -18.22
N LEU A 260 20.74 -27.28 -19.03
CA LEU A 260 22.17 -27.48 -19.24
C LEU A 260 23.03 -26.81 -18.16
N THR A 261 22.55 -25.70 -17.57
CA THR A 261 23.28 -24.92 -16.57
C THR A 261 22.77 -25.09 -15.14
N SER A 262 21.74 -25.91 -14.91
CA SER A 262 21.11 -26.11 -13.59
C SER A 262 22.05 -26.69 -12.53
N SER A 263 23.16 -27.31 -12.93
CA SER A 263 24.21 -27.77 -12.00
C SER A 263 25.16 -26.65 -11.55
N ALA A 264 25.15 -25.48 -12.19
CA ALA A 264 26.05 -24.37 -11.93
C ALA A 264 25.38 -23.15 -11.27
N TYR A 265 24.04 -23.08 -11.26
CA TYR A 265 23.28 -21.98 -10.69
C TYR A 265 22.45 -22.46 -9.50
N SER A 266 22.89 -22.10 -8.27
CA SER A 266 22.08 -22.27 -7.07
C SER A 266 21.09 -21.12 -6.95
N ASP A 267 19.83 -21.36 -7.29
CA ASP A 267 18.73 -20.44 -7.03
C ASP A 267 18.20 -20.66 -5.62
N GLU A 268 18.39 -19.69 -4.73
CA GLU A 268 17.94 -19.73 -3.33
C GLU A 268 16.42 -19.86 -3.18
N ARG A 269 15.64 -19.64 -4.26
CA ARG A 269 14.19 -19.84 -4.27
C ARG A 269 13.79 -21.30 -4.47
N ILE A 270 14.69 -22.14 -5.00
CA ILE A 270 14.41 -23.57 -5.22
C ILE A 270 14.23 -24.25 -3.87
N GLY A 271 13.08 -24.93 -3.71
CA GLY A 271 12.73 -25.62 -2.46
C GLY A 271 12.10 -24.71 -1.39
N LYS A 272 12.05 -23.39 -1.59
CA LYS A 272 11.36 -22.45 -0.70
C LYS A 272 9.84 -22.65 -0.74
N PHE A 273 9.29 -22.99 -1.92
CA PHE A 273 7.85 -23.14 -2.13
C PHE A 273 7.43 -24.59 -1.99
N LYS A 274 6.46 -24.85 -1.10
CA LYS A 274 5.87 -26.18 -0.91
C LYS A 274 5.10 -26.57 -2.17
N LYS A 275 5.26 -27.83 -2.59
CA LYS A 275 4.63 -28.35 -3.82
C LYS A 275 3.11 -28.21 -3.79
N GLU A 276 2.49 -28.51 -2.64
CA GLU A 276 1.04 -28.37 -2.44
C GLU A 276 0.52 -26.96 -2.73
N HIS A 277 1.29 -25.92 -2.39
CA HIS A 277 0.93 -24.54 -2.67
C HIS A 277 1.11 -24.18 -4.15
N LEU A 278 2.15 -24.70 -4.81
CA LEU A 278 2.34 -24.52 -6.26
C LEU A 278 1.24 -25.21 -7.06
N ASP A 279 0.86 -26.43 -6.67
CA ASP A 279 -0.21 -27.19 -7.31
C ASP A 279 -1.58 -26.48 -7.11
N ALA A 280 -1.79 -25.81 -5.97
CA ALA A 280 -3.04 -25.11 -5.65
C ALA A 280 -3.31 -23.86 -6.51
N VAL A 281 -2.27 -23.24 -7.08
CA VAL A 281 -2.38 -22.04 -7.93
C VAL A 281 -2.35 -22.35 -9.43
N GLN A 282 -2.06 -23.59 -9.80
CA GLN A 282 -1.86 -23.97 -11.19
C GLN A 282 -3.12 -23.74 -12.04
N GLY A 283 -2.96 -23.02 -13.17
CA GLY A 283 -4.04 -22.77 -14.13
C GLY A 283 -5.07 -21.73 -13.68
N LYS A 284 -4.84 -21.02 -12.56
CA LYS A 284 -5.69 -19.92 -12.10
C LYS A 284 -5.13 -18.58 -12.54
N ASP A 285 -6.01 -17.64 -12.91
CA ASP A 285 -5.63 -16.23 -13.08
C ASP A 285 -5.62 -15.55 -11.71
N LEU A 286 -4.43 -15.45 -11.12
CA LEU A 286 -4.19 -14.87 -9.80
C LEU A 286 -3.30 -13.62 -9.87
N GLU A 287 -3.19 -13.00 -11.05
CA GLU A 287 -2.46 -11.75 -11.21
C GLU A 287 -3.39 -10.56 -10.90
N PHE A 288 -3.23 -9.96 -9.73
CA PHE A 288 -4.05 -8.83 -9.27
C PHE A 288 -3.28 -7.50 -9.31
N GLY A 289 -2.00 -7.51 -9.70
CA GLY A 289 -1.12 -6.37 -9.60
C GLY A 289 -0.87 -5.92 -8.16
N LEU A 290 -0.98 -6.82 -7.18
CA LEU A 290 -0.78 -6.52 -5.76
C LEU A 290 0.69 -6.30 -5.42
N GLY A 291 0.95 -5.34 -4.54
CA GLY A 291 2.21 -5.13 -3.86
C GLY A 291 2.07 -4.22 -2.63
N VAL A 292 3.19 -3.91 -2.00
CA VAL A 292 3.24 -3.19 -0.72
C VAL A 292 4.24 -2.03 -0.72
N ASP A 293 3.97 -1.03 0.11
CA ASP A 293 4.81 0.14 0.36
C ASP A 293 5.89 -0.17 1.41
N TYR A 294 6.96 -0.87 1.00
CA TYR A 294 8.06 -1.25 1.91
C TYR A 294 8.70 -0.07 2.64
N GLU A 295 8.65 1.14 2.08
CA GLU A 295 9.29 2.33 2.63
C GLU A 295 8.37 3.16 3.54
N SER A 296 7.10 2.74 3.75
CA SER A 296 6.08 3.55 4.44
C SER A 296 5.96 4.97 3.86
N SER A 297 6.17 5.09 2.56
CA SER A 297 6.23 6.36 1.84
C SER A 297 4.83 6.88 1.46
N ILE A 298 3.84 6.01 1.36
CA ILE A 298 2.43 6.35 1.14
C ILE A 298 1.65 6.21 2.43
N GLY A 299 1.75 5.05 3.08
CA GLY A 299 0.99 4.72 4.28
C GLY A 299 1.88 4.04 5.30
N LEU A 300 2.10 4.71 6.43
CA LEU A 300 2.80 4.17 7.58
C LEU A 300 1.78 3.47 8.50
N ALA A 301 1.80 2.14 8.53
CA ALA A 301 1.12 1.40 9.58
C ALA A 301 1.95 1.47 10.86
N THR A 302 1.42 2.10 11.91
CA THR A 302 2.17 2.27 13.17
C THR A 302 2.24 0.99 14.00
N VAL A 303 1.40 -0.01 13.69
CA VAL A 303 1.42 -1.30 14.38
C VAL A 303 2.75 -2.03 14.15
N PHE A 304 3.42 -2.41 15.22
CA PHE A 304 4.78 -2.97 15.23
C PHE A 304 5.89 -1.98 14.81
N ALA A 305 5.54 -0.75 14.44
CA ALA A 305 6.45 0.32 14.04
C ALA A 305 6.27 1.57 14.93
N GLU A 306 5.80 1.38 16.17
CA GLU A 306 5.48 2.45 17.11
C GLU A 306 6.70 3.34 17.39
N ASP A 307 7.89 2.72 17.42
CA ASP A 307 9.16 3.39 17.69
C ASP A 307 9.89 3.84 16.42
N ASP A 308 9.35 3.60 15.23
CA ASP A 308 10.01 3.95 13.96
C ASP A 308 9.78 5.43 13.58
N THR A 309 8.97 6.16 14.36
CA THR A 309 8.68 7.58 14.11
C THR A 309 8.93 8.46 15.31
N GLU A 310 9.09 9.74 15.03
CA GLU A 310 9.22 10.80 16.04
C GLU A 310 8.30 11.95 15.68
N TRP A 311 7.65 12.55 16.68
CA TRP A 311 6.83 13.74 16.49
C TRP A 311 7.74 14.95 16.57
N LEU A 312 7.84 15.69 15.47
CA LEU A 312 8.69 16.87 15.38
C LEU A 312 7.85 18.12 15.11
N THR A 313 8.23 19.23 15.71
CA THR A 313 7.70 20.54 15.32
C THR A 313 8.26 20.90 13.94
N PRO A 314 7.42 21.30 12.97
CA PRO A 314 7.90 21.71 11.65
C PRO A 314 8.99 22.78 11.73
N SER A 315 10.05 22.60 10.95
CA SER A 315 11.22 23.49 10.90
C SER A 315 12.01 23.65 12.21
N ASN A 316 11.78 22.79 13.21
CA ASN A 316 12.57 22.78 14.44
C ASN A 316 13.80 21.87 14.30
N LYS A 317 14.93 22.47 13.92
CA LYS A 317 16.18 21.74 13.71
C LYS A 317 16.76 21.16 15.01
N GLU A 318 16.63 21.86 16.13
CA GLU A 318 17.17 21.38 17.41
C GLU A 318 16.47 20.09 17.86
N GLU A 319 15.15 20.05 17.71
CA GLU A 319 14.35 18.85 18.03
C GLU A 319 14.70 17.67 17.10
N LEU A 320 14.89 17.94 15.81
CA LEU A 320 15.36 16.92 14.85
C LEU A 320 16.78 16.42 15.19
N ASP A 321 17.72 17.32 15.49
CA ASP A 321 19.09 16.97 15.85
C ASP A 321 19.12 16.17 17.16
N GLN A 322 18.28 16.54 18.13
CA GLN A 322 18.12 15.81 19.39
C GLN A 322 17.52 14.41 19.17
N ALA A 323 16.47 14.29 18.36
CA ALA A 323 15.87 13.00 18.01
C ALA A 323 16.89 12.07 17.34
N ASN A 324 17.64 12.60 16.36
CA ASN A 324 18.71 11.85 15.70
C ASN A 324 19.80 11.40 16.68
N ALA A 325 20.22 12.27 17.60
CA ALA A 325 21.23 11.94 18.59
C ALA A 325 20.78 10.83 19.56
N VAL A 326 19.54 10.91 20.07
CA VAL A 326 18.95 9.89 20.96
C VAL A 326 18.87 8.52 20.29
N ARG A 327 18.58 8.49 18.98
CA ARG A 327 18.45 7.26 18.19
C ARG A 327 19.76 6.83 17.51
N ALA A 328 20.86 7.53 17.76
CA ALA A 328 22.16 7.30 17.13
C ALA A 328 22.10 7.25 15.59
N ILE A 329 21.22 8.06 14.97
CA ILE A 329 21.09 8.15 13.51
C ILE A 329 22.26 8.95 12.95
N ASP A 330 23.11 8.30 12.16
CA ASP A 330 24.19 8.95 11.43
C ASP A 330 23.61 9.68 10.20
N THR A 331 23.37 10.99 10.35
CA THR A 331 22.79 11.85 9.29
C THR A 331 23.66 11.99 8.05
N GLN A 332 24.94 11.57 8.09
CA GLN A 332 25.81 11.53 6.91
C GLN A 332 25.72 10.21 6.14
N LYS A 333 25.24 9.14 6.79
CA LYS A 333 25.05 7.80 6.20
C LYS A 333 23.60 7.39 6.00
N ALA A 334 22.65 8.11 6.60
CA ALA A 334 21.22 7.87 6.46
C ALA A 334 20.76 8.17 5.03
N ASP A 335 21.01 7.23 4.12
CA ASP A 335 20.55 7.25 2.75
C ASP A 335 19.16 6.59 2.67
N LEU A 336 18.18 7.20 3.34
CA LEU A 336 16.81 7.08 2.84
C LEU A 336 16.81 7.88 1.54
N GLY A 337 17.01 7.17 0.43
CA GLY A 337 17.27 7.72 -0.90
C GLY A 337 16.49 9.01 -1.15
N THR A 338 17.18 9.98 -1.75
CA THR A 338 16.79 11.36 -2.14
C THR A 338 15.30 11.76 -2.29
N SER A 339 14.36 10.84 -2.45
CA SER A 339 12.90 11.06 -2.42
C SER A 339 12.35 11.48 -1.03
N SER A 340 13.01 11.14 0.08
CA SER A 340 12.58 11.55 1.43
C SER A 340 13.17 12.87 1.92
N ARG A 341 14.23 13.38 1.27
CA ARG A 341 14.90 14.64 1.65
C ARG A 341 14.07 15.90 1.37
N MET A 342 12.98 15.78 0.62
CA MET A 342 12.13 16.91 0.21
C MET A 342 11.23 17.46 1.33
N LEU A 343 11.25 16.86 2.53
CA LEU A 343 10.38 17.25 3.65
C LEU A 343 10.88 18.46 4.44
N LEU A 344 12.09 18.97 4.20
CA LEU A 344 12.69 20.02 5.02
C LEU A 344 13.05 21.32 4.30
N GLU A 345 12.91 21.41 2.98
CA GLU A 345 13.13 22.67 2.28
C GLU A 345 11.81 23.43 2.04
N PRO A 346 11.67 24.67 2.55
CA PRO A 346 10.51 25.49 2.25
C PRO A 346 10.53 25.83 0.75
N SER A 347 9.53 25.35 0.03
CA SER A 347 9.27 25.80 -1.34
C SER A 347 8.93 27.29 -1.30
N HIS A 348 9.84 28.12 -1.79
CA HIS A 348 9.59 29.53 -2.07
C HIS A 348 8.51 29.66 -3.17
N LEU A 349 7.25 29.71 -2.77
CA LEU A 349 6.13 30.10 -3.64
C LEU A 349 5.47 31.36 -3.07
N SER A 350 6.13 32.49 -3.32
CA SER A 350 5.51 33.81 -3.23
C SER A 350 4.67 34.07 -4.48
N GLY A 351 3.35 33.97 -4.37
CA GLY A 351 2.40 34.40 -5.39
C GLY A 351 1.04 34.74 -4.75
N PRO A 352 0.39 35.86 -5.11
CA PRO A 352 -0.83 36.29 -4.43
C PRO A 352 -2.03 35.43 -4.85
N LEU A 353 -2.70 34.85 -3.86
CA LEU A 353 -3.99 34.15 -4.02
C LEU A 353 -5.12 35.19 -4.14
N ASN A 354 -5.63 35.40 -5.34
CA ASN A 354 -6.91 36.07 -5.56
C ASN A 354 -8.05 35.08 -5.34
N ALA A 355 -8.74 35.18 -4.21
CA ALA A 355 -9.97 34.44 -3.92
C ALA A 355 -11.19 35.16 -4.53
N SER A 356 -11.96 34.47 -5.36
CA SER A 356 -13.28 34.89 -5.82
C SER A 356 -14.38 34.20 -4.97
N PRO A 357 -15.48 34.88 -4.59
CA PRO A 357 -16.43 34.34 -3.62
C PRO A 357 -17.51 33.49 -4.29
N TYR A 358 -17.62 32.21 -3.90
CA TYR A 358 -18.79 31.37 -4.19
C TYR A 358 -19.76 31.35 -2.99
N ARG A 359 -21.03 31.66 -3.27
CA ARG A 359 -22.17 31.67 -2.34
C ARG A 359 -22.49 30.25 -1.84
N ALA A 360 -22.58 30.08 -0.53
CA ALA A 360 -23.08 28.87 0.12
C ALA A 360 -24.61 28.86 0.21
N ASN A 361 -25.25 27.80 -0.29
CA ASN A 361 -26.63 27.43 0.06
C ASN A 361 -26.62 26.56 1.33
N LYS A 362 -27.47 26.93 2.29
CA LYS A 362 -27.64 26.27 3.59
C LYS A 362 -28.55 25.04 3.44
N HIS A 363 -28.10 23.87 3.89
CA HIS A 363 -28.79 22.94 4.81
C HIS A 363 -28.12 21.54 4.80
N GLY A 364 -27.54 21.16 5.93
CA GLY A 364 -26.99 19.83 6.23
C GLY A 364 -26.19 19.91 7.55
N PRO A 365 -26.27 18.92 8.47
CA PRO A 365 -25.56 18.99 9.75
C PRO A 365 -24.07 18.73 9.49
N ILE A 366 -23.31 19.80 9.28
CA ILE A 366 -21.86 19.77 9.12
C ILE A 366 -21.23 19.90 10.50
N CYS A 367 -20.20 19.08 10.75
CA CYS A 367 -19.31 19.08 11.92
C CYS A 367 -19.18 20.47 12.56
N ARG A 368 -19.97 20.74 13.60
CA ARG A 368 -19.83 21.95 14.41
C ARG A 368 -18.69 21.71 15.38
N SER A 369 -17.46 22.05 14.98
CA SER A 369 -16.37 22.23 15.93
C SER A 369 -16.57 23.59 16.62
N SER A 370 -17.06 23.57 17.86
CA SER A 370 -16.82 24.68 18.78
C SER A 370 -15.33 24.67 19.10
N LEU A 371 -14.55 25.55 18.44
CA LEU A 371 -13.22 25.90 18.93
C LEU A 371 -13.39 26.61 20.28
N MET A 372 -13.09 25.90 21.36
CA MET A 372 -12.62 26.55 22.59
C MET A 372 -11.11 26.36 22.67
N CYS A 373 -10.39 27.46 22.45
CA CYS A 373 -9.01 27.60 22.90
C CYS A 373 -8.98 27.50 24.43
N GLY A 374 -8.51 26.37 24.96
CA GLY A 374 -8.14 26.22 26.36
C GLY A 374 -6.65 26.46 26.56
N LEU A 375 -6.30 27.61 27.12
CA LEU A 375 -4.98 27.90 27.71
C LEU A 375 -4.85 27.20 29.08
N GLY A 376 -3.70 26.60 29.35
CA GLY A 376 -3.22 26.19 30.69
C GLY A 376 -3.77 24.84 31.19
N SER A 377 -3.05 23.99 31.92
CA SER A 377 -1.94 24.22 32.85
C SER A 377 -1.19 22.90 33.06
N ARG A 378 0.15 22.95 33.12
CA ARG A 378 0.98 21.93 33.76
C ARG A 378 0.47 21.64 35.18
N ARG A 379 0.48 20.38 35.61
CA ARG A 379 0.73 19.99 37.00
C ARG A 379 1.56 18.72 37.05
N GLN A 380 2.33 18.69 38.13
CA GLN A 380 3.48 17.88 38.52
C GLN A 380 3.35 16.38 38.33
#